data_AF-A0A959YXM6-F1
#
_entry.id   AF-A0A959YXM6-F1
#
_cell.length_a   1.000
_cell.length_b   1.000
_cell.length_c   1.000
_cell.angle_alpha   90.00
_cell.angle_beta   90.00
_cell.angle_gamma   90.00
#
_symmetry.space_group_name_H-M   'P 1'
#
loop_
_entity.id
_entity.type
_entity.pdbx_description
1 polymer ?
#
loop_
_entity_poly.entity_id
_entity_poly.type
_entity_poly.pdbx_seq_one_letter_code
_entity_poly.pdbx_strand_id
1 'polypeptide(L)'
;MSKAPFLSGAGLCLLLCHGTFAQQTSSDGLIPSDRADSIFQHFETHRLEISPEVSLVLDSLLERSIQTNDSCRLPRIRSWRAHGYYARGQLDSAMFELDLGQRAYRPGCDSLHYMSLQANLSSTLLELGEFERVVTVTETVLARWNDEWARSSSRNALLTNRAIAKAYMG
;
A
#
# COMPACT_ATOMS: atom_id res chain seq x y z
N MET A 1 12.31 -51.71 -19.10
CA MET A 1 12.53 -50.27 -19.36
C MET A 1 11.22 -49.56 -19.03
N SER A 2 11.14 -48.96 -17.84
CA SER A 2 9.91 -48.40 -17.28
C SER A 2 10.02 -46.88 -17.21
N LYS A 3 9.02 -46.17 -17.74
CA LYS A 3 8.83 -44.72 -17.55
C LYS A 3 8.14 -44.51 -16.20
N ALA A 4 8.62 -43.52 -15.44
CA ALA A 4 7.89 -42.88 -14.35
C ALA A 4 8.33 -41.40 -14.23
N PRO A 5 7.48 -40.52 -13.66
CA PRO A 5 7.33 -39.13 -14.08
C PRO A 5 7.82 -38.08 -13.05
N PHE A 6 7.76 -36.82 -13.49
CA PHE A 6 7.55 -35.57 -12.72
C PHE A 6 7.45 -35.69 -11.19
N LEU A 7 8.26 -34.91 -10.45
CA LEU A 7 7.82 -34.04 -9.35
C LEU A 7 9.00 -33.32 -8.66
N SER A 8 8.63 -32.21 -8.01
CA SER A 8 9.39 -31.37 -7.06
C SER A 8 10.11 -30.18 -7.71
N GLY A 9 9.55 -28.96 -7.74
CA GLY A 9 8.59 -28.39 -6.80
C GLY A 9 9.23 -27.95 -5.47
N ALA A 10 10.54 -27.68 -5.46
CA ALA A 10 11.31 -27.37 -4.25
C ALA A 10 11.78 -25.90 -4.17
N GLY A 11 10.89 -24.96 -4.50
CA GLY A 11 11.21 -23.51 -4.40
C GLY A 11 10.26 -22.68 -3.54
N LEU A 12 9.13 -23.25 -3.08
CA LEU A 12 8.02 -22.45 -2.54
C LEU A 12 7.54 -22.86 -1.14
N CYS A 13 8.33 -23.64 -0.39
CA CYS A 13 7.88 -24.25 0.88
C CYS A 13 8.72 -23.90 2.12
N LEU A 14 9.53 -22.84 2.09
CA LEU A 14 10.37 -22.45 3.25
C LEU A 14 10.00 -21.12 3.93
N LEU A 15 8.90 -20.46 3.54
CA LEU A 15 8.48 -19.21 4.18
C LEU A 15 7.10 -19.26 4.87
N LEU A 16 6.37 -20.38 4.80
CA LEU A 16 4.99 -20.44 5.30
C LEU A 16 4.65 -21.77 5.99
N CYS A 17 5.50 -22.28 6.90
CA CYS A 17 5.12 -23.41 7.74
C CYS A 17 5.50 -23.19 9.21
N HIS A 18 4.47 -22.80 9.96
CA HIS A 18 4.14 -23.17 11.33
C HIS A 18 5.08 -22.80 12.48
N GLY A 19 4.56 -21.90 13.33
CA GLY A 19 4.93 -21.78 14.73
C GLY A 19 5.40 -20.37 15.06
N THR A 20 4.54 -19.63 15.76
CA THR A 20 4.84 -18.34 16.39
C THR A 20 5.08 -17.15 15.45
N PHE A 21 3.97 -16.57 14.97
CA PHE A 21 3.83 -15.11 14.88
C PHE A 21 3.74 -14.50 16.31
N ALA A 22 4.46 -15.07 17.28
CA ALA A 22 4.50 -14.59 18.65
C ALA A 22 5.66 -13.59 18.74
N GLN A 23 5.29 -12.36 19.06
CA GLN A 23 6.11 -11.26 19.55
C GLN A 23 7.57 -11.61 19.86
N GLN A 24 8.46 -11.45 18.88
CA GLN A 24 9.78 -10.93 19.18
C GLN A 24 9.69 -9.42 19.05
N THR A 25 9.01 -8.83 20.01
CA THR A 25 9.08 -7.39 20.24
C THR A 25 10.41 -7.11 20.94
N SER A 26 11.13 -6.07 20.53
CA SER A 26 12.28 -5.58 21.30
C SER A 26 11.83 -5.12 22.69
N SER A 27 12.76 -4.76 23.57
CA SER A 27 12.46 -4.31 24.94
C SER A 27 11.49 -3.12 25.01
N ASP A 28 11.29 -2.43 23.88
CA ASP A 28 10.36 -1.31 23.67
C ASP A 28 8.98 -1.72 23.12
N GLY A 29 8.71 -3.03 22.94
CA GLY A 29 7.43 -3.52 22.41
C GLY A 29 7.31 -3.46 20.87
N LEU A 30 8.33 -2.97 20.16
CA LEU A 30 8.27 -2.79 18.70
C LEU A 30 8.82 -4.01 17.95
N ILE A 31 8.37 -4.19 16.70
CA ILE A 31 9.07 -5.09 15.77
C ILE A 31 10.50 -4.57 15.53
N PRO A 32 11.54 -5.42 15.52
CA PRO A 32 12.93 -5.00 15.25
C PRO A 32 13.11 -4.27 13.91
N SER A 33 14.12 -3.40 13.81
CA SER A 33 14.34 -2.53 12.63
C SER A 33 14.59 -3.31 11.35
N ASP A 34 15.49 -4.28 11.39
CA ASP A 34 15.86 -5.17 10.29
C ASP A 34 14.65 -5.97 9.78
N ARG A 35 13.82 -6.43 10.72
CA ARG A 35 12.57 -7.11 10.40
C ARG A 35 11.57 -6.15 9.75
N ALA A 36 11.40 -4.94 10.30
CA ALA A 36 10.51 -3.93 9.73
C ALA A 36 10.92 -3.54 8.30
N ASP A 37 12.22 -3.36 8.06
CA ASP A 37 12.78 -3.07 6.74
C ASP A 37 12.48 -4.20 5.74
N SER A 38 12.69 -5.45 6.17
CA SER A 38 12.44 -6.63 5.34
C SER A 38 10.96 -6.78 4.97
N ILE A 39 10.05 -6.57 5.94
CA ILE A 39 8.61 -6.61 5.69
C ILE A 39 8.19 -5.47 4.76
N PHE A 40 8.65 -4.25 5.02
CA PHE A 40 8.32 -3.10 4.18
C PHE A 40 8.77 -3.32 2.73
N GLN A 41 10.00 -3.80 2.52
CA GLN A 41 10.52 -4.10 1.19
C GLN A 41 9.75 -5.24 0.50
N HIS A 42 9.36 -6.27 1.26
CA HIS A 42 8.50 -7.34 0.75
C HIS A 42 7.16 -6.76 0.25
N PHE A 43 6.56 -5.86 1.01
CA PHE A 43 5.29 -5.21 0.70
C PHE A 43 5.37 -4.22 -0.47
N GLU A 44 6.52 -3.60 -0.70
CA GLU A 44 6.75 -2.78 -1.91
C GLU A 44 6.85 -3.62 -3.19
N THR A 45 7.44 -4.80 -3.10
CA THR A 45 7.79 -5.61 -4.27
C THR A 45 6.70 -6.59 -4.67
N HIS A 46 5.78 -6.90 -3.77
CA HIS A 46 4.72 -7.88 -3.99
C HIS A 46 3.35 -7.20 -3.99
N ARG A 47 2.46 -7.69 -4.86
CA ARG A 47 1.05 -7.31 -4.79
C ARG A 47 0.49 -7.78 -3.45
N LEU A 48 0.02 -6.84 -2.64
CA LEU A 48 -0.56 -7.15 -1.34
C LEU A 48 -2.05 -7.44 -1.46
N GLU A 49 -2.43 -8.63 -1.01
CA GLU A 49 -3.80 -8.95 -0.66
C GLU A 49 -3.93 -8.75 0.85
N ILE A 50 -4.74 -7.77 1.25
CA ILE A 50 -4.84 -7.38 2.66
C ILE A 50 -5.78 -8.35 3.38
N SER A 51 -5.22 -9.41 3.93
CA SER A 51 -5.89 -10.33 4.85
C SER A 51 -5.89 -9.78 6.30
N PRO A 52 -6.63 -10.38 7.24
CA PRO A 52 -6.54 -10.05 8.66
C PRO A 52 -5.10 -10.16 9.21
N GLU A 53 -4.34 -11.16 8.80
CA GLU A 53 -2.95 -11.38 9.22
C GLU A 53 -2.03 -10.27 8.68
N VAL A 54 -2.18 -9.91 7.41
CA VAL A 54 -1.43 -8.79 6.81
C VAL A 54 -1.79 -7.47 7.49
N SER A 55 -3.04 -7.30 7.91
CA SER A 55 -3.47 -6.10 8.64
C SER A 55 -2.74 -5.95 9.97
N LEU A 56 -2.57 -7.02 10.75
CA LEU A 56 -1.81 -7.00 12.00
C LEU A 56 -0.32 -6.65 11.78
N VAL A 57 0.25 -7.10 10.66
CA VAL A 57 1.62 -6.73 10.27
C VAL A 57 1.71 -5.24 9.92
N LEU A 58 0.73 -4.71 9.18
CA LEU A 58 0.65 -3.28 8.89
C LEU A 58 0.47 -2.44 10.15
N ASP A 59 -0.28 -2.92 11.15
CA ASP A 59 -0.43 -2.26 12.45
C ASP A 59 0.91 -2.17 13.18
N SER A 60 1.67 -3.26 13.18
CA SER A 60 3.02 -3.31 13.78
C SER A 60 4.00 -2.37 13.07
N LEU A 61 3.97 -2.33 11.72
CA LEU A 61 4.78 -1.40 10.93
C LEU A 61 4.37 0.05 11.18
N LEU A 62 3.07 0.31 11.31
CA LEU A 62 2.54 1.64 11.57
C LEU A 62 3.00 2.14 12.94
N GLU A 63 2.81 1.32 13.98
CA GLU A 63 3.22 1.65 15.34
C GLU A 63 4.71 1.98 15.41
N ARG A 64 5.56 1.13 14.82
CA ARG A 64 6.99 1.40 14.73
C ARG A 64 7.26 2.72 14.01
N SER A 65 6.67 2.95 12.84
CA SER A 65 6.93 4.16 12.05
C SER A 65 6.51 5.43 12.79
N ILE A 66 5.46 5.37 13.61
CA ILE A 66 5.05 6.46 14.49
C ILE A 66 6.09 6.68 15.59
N GLN A 67 6.48 5.62 16.30
CA GLN A 67 7.43 5.70 17.42
C GLN A 67 8.83 6.16 16.99
N THR A 68 9.28 5.74 15.81
CA THR A 68 10.59 6.14 15.26
C THR A 68 10.52 7.42 14.42
N ASN A 69 9.35 8.05 14.31
CA ASN A 69 9.11 9.23 13.46
C ASN A 69 9.58 9.04 12.00
N ASP A 70 9.36 7.84 11.44
CA ASP A 70 9.66 7.52 10.05
C ASP A 70 8.59 8.13 9.13
N SER A 71 8.74 9.41 8.84
CA SER A 71 7.81 10.17 8.00
C SER A 71 7.79 9.72 6.54
N CYS A 72 8.77 8.95 6.07
CA CYS A 72 8.84 8.53 4.66
C CYS A 72 8.12 7.21 4.39
N ARG A 73 8.11 6.29 5.35
CA ARG A 73 7.34 5.05 5.24
C ARG A 73 5.90 5.20 5.71
N LEU A 74 5.65 6.14 6.63
CA LEU A 74 4.32 6.31 7.23
C LEU A 74 3.19 6.53 6.19
N PRO A 75 3.32 7.42 5.18
CA PRO A 75 2.28 7.60 4.17
C PRO A 75 2.01 6.33 3.36
N ARG A 76 3.04 5.53 3.13
CA ARG A 76 2.95 4.31 2.34
C ARG A 76 2.24 3.18 3.09
N ILE A 77 2.58 3.00 4.36
CA ILE A 77 1.89 2.05 5.25
C ILE A 77 0.41 2.41 5.37
N ARG A 78 0.10 3.70 5.53
CA ARG A 78 -1.28 4.19 5.55
C ARG A 78 -2.00 3.98 4.22
N SER A 79 -1.32 4.18 3.09
CA SER A 79 -1.85 3.85 1.77
C SER A 79 -2.23 2.37 1.64
N TRP A 80 -1.42 1.44 2.16
CA TRP A 80 -1.77 0.01 2.19
C TRP A 80 -2.97 -0.29 3.10
N ARG A 81 -3.01 0.30 4.30
CA ARG A 81 -4.16 0.16 5.21
C ARG A 81 -5.44 0.68 4.56
N ALA A 82 -5.38 1.86 3.94
CA ALA A 82 -6.49 2.44 3.20
C ALA A 82 -6.98 1.50 2.08
N HIS A 83 -6.06 0.88 1.32
CA HIS A 83 -6.41 -0.10 0.30
C HIS A 83 -7.16 -1.30 0.88
N GLY A 84 -6.71 -1.83 2.03
CA GLY A 84 -7.39 -2.93 2.72
C GLY A 84 -8.78 -2.56 3.23
N TYR A 85 -8.98 -1.33 3.71
CA TYR A 85 -10.31 -0.82 4.08
C TYR A 85 -11.21 -0.66 2.85
N TYR A 86 -10.68 -0.07 1.77
CA TYR A 86 -11.37 0.08 0.50
C TYR A 86 -11.85 -1.28 -0.05
N ALA A 87 -10.98 -2.29 -0.08
CA ALA A 87 -11.30 -3.63 -0.57
C ALA A 87 -12.44 -4.33 0.21
N ARG A 88 -12.71 -3.88 1.44
CA ARG A 88 -13.79 -4.38 2.30
C ARG A 88 -15.03 -3.48 2.29
N GLY A 89 -15.08 -2.45 1.44
CA GLY A 89 -16.15 -1.47 1.39
C GLY A 89 -16.19 -0.51 2.58
N GLN A 90 -15.13 -0.46 3.40
CA GLN A 90 -15.04 0.40 4.59
C GLN A 90 -14.48 1.78 4.19
N LEU A 91 -15.24 2.51 3.38
CA LEU A 91 -14.77 3.74 2.72
C LEU A 91 -14.40 4.86 3.69
N ASP A 92 -15.12 5.00 4.81
CA ASP A 92 -14.79 5.99 5.84
C ASP A 92 -13.42 5.72 6.48
N SER A 93 -13.15 4.46 6.82
CA SER A 93 -11.84 4.03 7.35
C SER A 93 -10.73 4.22 6.32
N ALA A 94 -11.03 3.94 5.04
CA ALA A 94 -10.07 4.19 3.96
C ALA A 94 -9.74 5.69 3.85
N MET A 95 -10.76 6.56 3.83
CA MET A 95 -10.59 8.01 3.79
C MET A 95 -9.83 8.54 5.00
N PHE A 96 -10.09 8.01 6.19
CA PHE A 96 -9.37 8.38 7.40
C PHE A 96 -7.86 8.07 7.29
N GLU A 97 -7.49 6.87 6.85
CA GLU A 97 -6.08 6.51 6.64
C GLU A 97 -5.42 7.36 5.56
N LEU A 98 -6.15 7.69 4.49
CA LEU A 98 -5.65 8.54 3.41
C LEU A 98 -5.37 9.96 3.90
N ASP A 99 -6.28 10.57 4.66
CA ASP A 99 -6.07 11.90 5.26
C ASP A 99 -4.86 11.91 6.21
N LEU A 100 -4.73 10.89 7.08
CA LEU A 100 -3.56 10.75 7.94
C LEU A 100 -2.27 10.56 7.15
N GLY A 101 -2.31 9.79 6.04
CA GLY A 101 -1.18 9.62 5.13
C GLY A 101 -0.79 10.92 4.45
N GLN A 102 -1.75 11.74 4.04
CA GLN A 102 -1.49 13.04 3.40
C GLN A 102 -0.85 14.01 4.37
N ARG A 103 -1.33 14.06 5.62
CA ARG A 103 -0.75 14.91 6.68
C ARG A 103 0.64 14.46 7.10
N ALA A 104 0.92 13.16 7.03
CA ALA A 104 2.23 12.59 7.35
C ALA A 104 3.28 12.83 6.27
N TYR A 105 2.87 12.98 5.00
CA TYR A 105 3.80 13.09 3.88
C TYR A 105 4.67 14.35 3.97
N ARG A 106 5.96 14.17 3.67
CA ARG A 106 6.96 15.24 3.62
C ARG A 106 7.67 15.22 2.27
N PRO A 107 7.89 16.40 1.63
CA PRO A 107 8.75 16.49 0.46
C PRO A 107 10.15 15.92 0.73
N GLY A 108 10.72 15.21 -0.24
CA GLY A 108 12.02 14.54 -0.12
C GLY A 108 11.95 13.04 0.20
N CYS A 109 10.79 12.54 0.62
CA CYS A 109 10.52 11.11 0.66
C CYS A 109 10.26 10.54 -0.76
N ASP A 110 10.18 9.21 -0.88
CA ASP A 110 9.90 8.55 -2.15
C ASP A 110 8.59 9.08 -2.77
N SER A 111 8.70 9.64 -3.97
CA SER A 111 7.57 10.24 -4.66
C SER A 111 6.54 9.19 -5.09
N LEU A 112 6.93 7.94 -5.35
CA LEU A 112 6.00 6.86 -5.67
C LEU A 112 5.13 6.46 -4.48
N HIS A 113 5.58 6.66 -3.24
CA HIS A 113 4.73 6.51 -2.06
C HIS A 113 3.59 7.54 -2.07
N TYR A 114 3.91 8.80 -2.36
CA TYR A 114 2.90 9.85 -2.51
C TYR A 114 1.94 9.53 -3.65
N MET A 115 2.45 9.13 -4.81
CA MET A 115 1.61 8.77 -5.96
C MET A 115 0.66 7.61 -5.64
N SER A 116 1.13 6.61 -4.88
CA SER A 116 0.30 5.47 -4.44
C SER A 116 -0.79 5.89 -3.45
N LEU A 117 -0.48 6.79 -2.53
CA LEU A 117 -1.47 7.39 -1.63
C LEU A 117 -2.56 8.13 -2.42
N GLN A 118 -2.16 8.94 -3.41
CA GLN A 118 -3.10 9.70 -4.25
C GLN A 118 -3.93 8.79 -5.17
N ALA A 119 -3.35 7.71 -5.69
CA ALA A 119 -4.08 6.72 -6.47
C ALA A 119 -5.20 6.09 -5.62
N ASN A 120 -4.90 5.66 -4.40
CA ASN A 120 -5.91 5.10 -3.50
C ASN A 120 -6.98 6.15 -3.11
N LEU A 121 -6.59 7.40 -2.86
CA LEU A 121 -7.53 8.49 -2.63
C LEU A 121 -8.48 8.68 -3.82
N SER A 122 -7.96 8.73 -5.04
CA SER A 122 -8.78 8.87 -6.23
C SER A 122 -9.74 7.69 -6.43
N SER A 123 -9.33 6.46 -6.11
CA SER A 123 -10.21 5.29 -6.17
C SER A 123 -11.31 5.35 -5.12
N THR A 124 -10.99 5.74 -3.89
CA THR A 124 -12.01 5.88 -2.83
C THR A 124 -13.00 7.01 -3.13
N LEU A 125 -12.53 8.15 -3.65
CA LEU A 125 -13.41 9.24 -4.09
C LEU A 125 -14.33 8.82 -5.24
N LEU A 126 -13.82 8.02 -6.19
CA LEU A 126 -14.61 7.50 -7.29
C LEU A 126 -15.76 6.62 -6.79
N GLU A 127 -15.48 5.73 -5.84
CA GLU A 127 -16.51 4.88 -5.21
C GLU A 127 -17.55 5.70 -4.44
N LEU A 128 -17.15 6.84 -3.86
CA LEU A 128 -18.04 7.79 -3.20
C LEU A 128 -18.82 8.69 -4.17
N GLY A 129 -18.61 8.58 -5.48
CA GLY A 129 -19.26 9.42 -6.50
C GLY A 129 -18.73 10.85 -6.57
N GLU A 130 -17.57 11.14 -5.97
CA GLU A 130 -16.98 12.47 -5.84
C GLU A 130 -16.15 12.84 -7.09
N PHE A 131 -16.77 12.79 -8.28
CA PHE A 131 -16.07 12.81 -9.57
C PHE A 131 -15.24 14.08 -9.81
N GLU A 132 -15.75 15.26 -9.46
CA GLU A 132 -15.00 16.52 -9.59
C GLU A 132 -13.71 16.51 -8.76
N ARG A 133 -13.78 15.91 -7.56
CA ARG A 133 -12.61 15.76 -6.68
C ARG A 133 -11.64 14.73 -7.23
N VAL A 134 -12.12 13.64 -7.84
CA VAL A 134 -11.26 12.68 -8.56
C VAL A 134 -10.49 13.38 -9.67
N VAL A 135 -11.16 14.18 -10.52
CA VAL A 135 -10.49 14.93 -11.58
C VAL A 135 -9.44 15.89 -11.01
N THR A 136 -9.81 16.68 -10.00
CA THR A 136 -8.90 17.64 -9.35
C THR A 136 -7.64 16.97 -8.80
N VAL A 137 -7.80 15.88 -8.05
CA VAL A 137 -6.69 15.13 -7.47
C VAL A 137 -5.82 14.51 -8.57
N THR A 138 -6.44 13.78 -9.51
CA THR A 138 -5.69 13.07 -10.54
C THR A 138 -4.92 14.01 -11.46
N GLU A 139 -5.49 15.14 -11.86
CA GLU A 139 -4.79 16.12 -12.70
C GLU A 139 -3.63 16.79 -11.97
N THR A 140 -3.84 17.19 -10.71
CA THR A 140 -2.78 17.79 -9.88
C THR A 140 -1.60 16.83 -9.72
N VAL A 141 -1.88 15.56 -9.50
CA VAL A 141 -0.88 14.54 -9.21
C VAL A 141 -0.16 14.09 -10.48
N LEU A 142 -0.90 13.89 -11.58
CA LEU A 142 -0.31 13.54 -12.88
C LEU A 142 0.55 14.66 -13.46
N ALA A 143 0.23 15.94 -13.20
CA ALA A 143 1.08 17.07 -13.59
C ALA A 143 2.46 17.07 -12.88
N ARG A 144 2.59 16.36 -11.77
CA ARG A 144 3.85 16.19 -11.01
C ARG A 144 4.53 14.85 -11.29
N TRP A 145 3.99 14.05 -12.20
CA TRP A 145 4.57 12.77 -12.57
C TRP A 145 5.89 13.00 -13.34
N ASN A 146 6.96 12.31 -12.95
CA ASN A 146 8.18 12.26 -13.74
C ASN A 146 8.15 11.05 -14.67
N ASP A 147 8.22 11.27 -15.98
CA ASP A 147 8.17 10.21 -16.99
C ASP A 147 9.42 9.30 -17.01
N GLU A 148 10.50 9.68 -16.33
CA GLU A 148 11.67 8.83 -16.09
C GLU A 148 11.43 7.80 -14.98
N TRP A 149 10.40 7.98 -14.15
CA TRP A 149 10.05 6.99 -13.13
C TRP A 149 9.60 5.67 -13.78
N ALA A 150 9.94 4.57 -13.13
CA ALA A 150 9.49 3.25 -13.53
C ALA A 150 7.97 3.22 -13.69
N ARG A 151 7.49 2.44 -14.66
CA ARG A 151 6.05 2.21 -14.83
C ARG A 151 5.46 1.72 -13.52
N SER A 152 4.42 2.39 -13.06
CA SER A 152 3.76 2.12 -11.79
C SER A 152 2.27 1.90 -12.00
N SER A 153 1.72 0.93 -11.27
CA SER A 153 0.28 0.71 -11.19
C SER A 153 -0.46 1.95 -10.69
N SER A 154 0.16 2.77 -9.83
CA SER A 154 -0.42 4.00 -9.31
C SER A 154 -0.68 5.02 -10.41
N ARG A 155 0.23 5.16 -11.40
CA ARG A 155 0.01 6.06 -12.56
C ARG A 155 -1.17 5.59 -13.39
N ASN A 156 -1.25 4.28 -13.65
CA ASN A 156 -2.35 3.71 -14.42
C ASN A 156 -3.68 3.90 -13.70
N ALA A 157 -3.73 3.66 -12.38
CA ALA A 157 -4.92 3.91 -11.57
C ALA A 157 -5.36 5.38 -11.64
N LEU A 158 -4.43 6.34 -11.49
CA LEU A 158 -4.74 7.77 -11.61
C LEU A 158 -5.32 8.13 -12.99
N LEU A 159 -4.73 7.62 -14.07
CA LEU A 159 -5.23 7.86 -15.44
C LEU A 159 -6.62 7.26 -15.66
N THR A 160 -6.82 6.01 -15.22
CA THR A 160 -8.09 5.30 -15.33
C THR A 160 -9.18 5.99 -14.53
N ASN A 161 -8.91 6.33 -13.26
CA ASN A 161 -9.87 7.00 -12.38
C ASN A 161 -10.27 8.37 -12.92
N ARG A 162 -9.30 9.13 -13.48
CA ARG A 162 -9.58 10.40 -14.16
C ARG A 162 -10.52 10.20 -15.34
N ALA A 163 -10.25 9.21 -16.19
CA ALA A 163 -11.08 8.94 -17.36
C ALA A 163 -12.51 8.54 -16.98
N ILE A 164 -12.65 7.67 -15.97
CA ILE A 164 -13.96 7.26 -15.43
C ILE A 164 -14.71 8.47 -14.87
N ALA A 165 -14.07 9.28 -14.03
CA ALA A 165 -14.71 10.46 -13.45
C ALA A 165 -15.18 11.45 -14.52
N LYS A 166 -14.35 11.73 -15.53
CA LYS A 166 -14.76 12.57 -16.66
C LYS A 166 -15.94 11.97 -17.42
N ALA A 167 -15.95 10.67 -17.67
CA ALA A 167 -17.08 10.02 -18.34
C ALA A 167 -18.40 10.13 -17.56
N TYR A 168 -18.37 10.09 -16.22
CA TYR A 168 -19.56 10.31 -15.39
C TYR A 168 -20.04 11.77 -15.39
N MET A 169 -19.16 12.73 -15.66
CA MET A 169 -19.47 14.16 -15.67
C MET A 169 -20.05 14.66 -17.00
N GLY A 170 -19.87 13.90 -18.10
CA GLY A 170 -20.28 14.28 -19.46
C GLY A 170 -19.23 15.08 -20.21
#